data_AF-A0AAI7ZVM5-F1
#
_entry.id   AF-A0AAI7ZVM5-F1
#
_cell.length_a   1.000
_cell.length_b   1.000
_cell.length_c   1.000
_cell.angle_alpha   90.00
_cell.angle_beta   90.00
_cell.angle_gamma   90.00
#
_symmetry.space_group_name_H-M   'P 1'
#
loop_
_entity.id
_entity.type
_entity.pdbx_description
1 polymer ?
#
loop_
_entity_poly.entity_id
_entity_poly.type
_entity_poly.pdbx_seq_one_letter_code
_entity_poly.pdbx_strand_id
1 'polypeptide(L)'
;MKGSQEKPDRFPCTSCGLCCKNITGIVELVGFDAGNGVCKFLDLETNLCKIYESRPLICMVDEAHKKLYSHIPLKEFYAKNAEVCNALQEANHLDKSFRVVLKE
;
A
#
# COMPACT_ATOMS: atom_id res chain seq x y z
N MET A 1 21.30 -7.51 28.34
CA MET A 1 20.27 -7.91 27.36
C MET A 1 19.80 -6.66 26.65
N LYS A 2 20.35 -6.34 25.46
CA LYS A 2 19.87 -5.23 24.65
C LYS A 2 18.75 -5.78 23.78
N GLY A 3 17.50 -5.49 24.14
CA GLY A 3 16.36 -5.78 23.28
C GLY A 3 16.52 -4.98 22.00
N SER A 4 16.84 -5.65 20.90
CA SER A 4 16.81 -5.09 19.56
C SER A 4 15.35 -4.83 19.22
N GLN A 5 14.89 -3.59 19.38
CA GLN A 5 13.66 -3.11 18.77
C GLN A 5 13.92 -3.01 17.27
N GLU A 6 13.66 -4.07 16.52
CA GLU A 6 13.76 -4.08 15.06
C GLU A 6 12.58 -3.29 14.49
N LYS A 7 12.79 -1.99 14.26
CA LYS A 7 11.82 -1.18 13.49
C LYS A 7 11.68 -1.80 12.10
N PRO A 8 10.46 -1.98 11.57
CA PRO A 8 10.30 -2.41 10.18
C PRO A 8 10.84 -1.33 9.24
N ASP A 9 11.90 -1.66 8.51
CA ASP A 9 12.55 -0.77 7.53
C ASP A 9 11.62 -0.37 6.37
N ARG A 10 10.57 -1.16 6.12
CA ARG A 10 9.58 -0.97 5.04
C ARG A 10 8.19 -1.45 5.43
N PHE A 11 7.17 -0.84 4.85
CA PHE A 11 5.79 -1.30 4.97
C PHE A 11 5.64 -2.72 4.37
N PRO A 12 5.11 -3.70 5.12
CA PRO A 12 5.03 -5.10 4.69
C PRO A 12 3.82 -5.35 3.77
N CYS A 13 3.86 -4.74 2.58
CA CYS A 13 2.87 -4.95 1.53
C CYS A 13 2.84 -6.42 1.08
N THR A 14 1.63 -6.99 0.93
CA THR A 14 1.43 -8.37 0.46
C THR A 14 1.32 -8.51 -1.06
N SER A 15 1.50 -7.41 -1.79
CA SER A 15 1.45 -7.39 -3.27
C SER A 15 0.17 -7.97 -3.86
N CYS A 16 -0.95 -7.91 -3.13
CA CYS A 16 -2.24 -8.42 -3.58
C CYS A 16 -2.89 -7.61 -4.72
N GLY A 17 -2.35 -6.43 -5.04
CA GLY A 17 -2.82 -5.55 -6.11
C GLY A 17 -4.12 -4.79 -5.82
N LEU A 18 -4.76 -4.98 -4.66
CA LEU A 18 -6.06 -4.34 -4.37
C LEU A 18 -6.01 -2.82 -4.33
N CYS A 19 -4.92 -2.21 -3.86
CA CYS A 19 -4.76 -0.75 -3.91
C CYS A 19 -4.77 -0.23 -5.36
N CYS A 20 -4.25 -1.00 -6.32
CA CYS A 20 -4.30 -0.67 -7.73
C CYS A 20 -5.68 -0.94 -8.36
N LYS A 21 -6.52 -1.78 -7.74
CA LYS A 21 -7.90 -2.07 -8.19
C LYS A 21 -8.94 -1.10 -7.61
N ASN A 22 -8.53 -0.23 -6.69
CA ASN A 22 -9.42 0.67 -5.94
C ASN A 22 -8.81 2.07 -5.84
N ILE A 23 -8.47 2.67 -6.98
CA ILE A 23 -7.88 4.01 -7.04
C ILE A 23 -8.91 5.14 -7.14
N THR A 24 -10.21 4.79 -7.24
CA THR A 24 -11.31 5.75 -7.26
C THR A 24 -11.25 6.69 -6.06
N GLY A 25 -11.32 8.00 -6.33
CA GLY A 25 -11.30 9.03 -5.28
C GLY A 25 -9.90 9.50 -4.87
N ILE A 26 -8.83 8.91 -5.40
CA ILE A 26 -7.46 9.39 -5.19
C ILE A 26 -7.12 10.38 -6.29
N VAL A 27 -7.16 11.68 -5.97
CA VAL A 27 -7.00 12.79 -6.93
C VAL A 27 -5.69 12.67 -7.72
N GLU A 28 -4.61 12.29 -7.05
CA GLU A 28 -3.28 12.10 -7.62
C GLU A 28 -3.21 10.94 -8.64
N LEU A 29 -4.20 10.03 -8.62
CA LEU A 29 -4.25 8.85 -9.48
C LEU A 29 -5.31 8.92 -10.58
N VAL A 30 -6.01 10.04 -10.74
CA VAL A 30 -7.03 10.21 -11.80
C VAL A 30 -6.49 9.89 -13.19
N GLY A 31 -5.25 10.31 -13.51
CA GLY A 31 -4.60 10.02 -14.80
C GLY A 31 -4.17 8.55 -14.99
N PHE A 32 -4.28 7.73 -13.94
CA PHE A 32 -3.92 6.31 -13.93
C PHE A 32 -5.15 5.41 -14.02
N ASP A 33 -6.36 5.92 -13.83
CA ASP A 33 -7.62 5.17 -13.93
C ASP A 33 -7.89 4.73 -15.37
N ALA A 34 -8.24 3.45 -15.53
CA ALA A 34 -8.71 2.87 -16.78
C ALA A 34 -10.20 3.20 -17.09
N GLY A 35 -10.84 3.98 -16.23
CA GLY A 35 -12.25 4.40 -16.31
C GLY A 35 -13.20 3.53 -15.47
N ASN A 36 -12.67 2.65 -14.63
CA ASN A 36 -13.43 1.72 -13.80
C ASN A 36 -12.90 1.63 -12.35
N GLY A 37 -12.03 2.55 -11.95
CA GLY A 37 -11.39 2.54 -10.63
C GLY A 37 -10.16 1.64 -10.54
N VAL A 38 -9.75 0.99 -11.63
CA VAL A 38 -8.55 0.16 -11.72
C VAL A 38 -7.44 0.93 -12.44
N CYS A 39 -6.23 0.89 -11.87
CA CYS A 39 -5.04 1.46 -12.47
C CYS A 39 -4.69 0.74 -13.79
N LYS A 40 -4.55 1.50 -14.89
CA LYS A 40 -4.21 0.99 -16.22
C LYS A 40 -2.85 0.30 -16.32
N PHE A 41 -1.98 0.49 -15.34
CA PHE A 41 -0.68 -0.19 -15.24
C PHE A 41 -0.69 -1.41 -14.33
N LEU A 42 -1.84 -1.82 -13.80
CA LEU A 42 -1.96 -3.10 -13.12
C LEU A 42 -1.87 -4.23 -14.15
N ASP A 43 -0.98 -5.18 -13.89
CA ASP A 43 -0.99 -6.47 -14.57
C ASP A 43 -2.04 -7.37 -13.92
N LEU A 44 -3.09 -7.72 -14.68
CA LEU A 44 -4.24 -8.46 -14.15
C LEU A 44 -3.96 -9.96 -13.96
N GLU A 45 -2.92 -10.49 -14.60
CA GLU A 45 -2.53 -11.89 -14.44
C GLU A 45 -1.70 -12.08 -13.17
N THR A 46 -0.79 -11.14 -12.89
CA THR A 46 0.16 -11.23 -11.77
C THR A 46 -0.22 -10.39 -10.56
N ASN A 47 -1.16 -9.45 -10.71
CA ASN A 47 -1.48 -8.38 -9.73
C ASN A 47 -0.32 -7.42 -9.42
N LEU A 48 0.74 -7.41 -10.24
CA LEU A 48 1.89 -6.54 -10.06
C LEU A 48 1.78 -5.26 -10.89
N CYS A 49 2.50 -4.22 -10.49
CA CYS A 49 2.52 -2.95 -11.23
C CYS A 49 3.53 -3.02 -12.38
N LYS A 50 3.10 -2.70 -13.60
CA LYS A 50 3.95 -2.65 -14.81
C LYS A 50 4.98 -1.51 -14.80
N ILE A 51 4.79 -0.52 -13.93
CA ILE A 51 5.68 0.64 -13.77
C ILE A 51 6.23 0.73 -12.34
N TYR A 52 6.49 -0.41 -11.69
CA TYR A 52 6.78 -0.47 -10.25
C TYR A 52 7.88 0.50 -9.80
N GLU A 53 8.98 0.60 -10.57
CA GLU A 53 10.11 1.49 -10.26
C GLU A 53 9.78 2.99 -10.44
N SER A 54 8.84 3.32 -11.33
CA SER A 54 8.43 4.70 -11.65
C SER A 54 7.02 5.03 -11.18
N ARG A 55 6.46 4.23 -10.27
CA ARG A 55 5.10 4.44 -9.74
C ARG A 55 4.98 5.80 -9.05
N PRO A 56 3.78 6.42 -9.03
CA PRO A 56 3.57 7.69 -8.35
C PRO A 56 3.97 7.65 -6.88
N LEU A 57 4.41 8.78 -6.32
CA LEU A 57 4.84 8.90 -4.93
C LEU A 57 3.78 8.37 -3.95
N ILE A 58 2.50 8.66 -4.19
CA ILE A 58 1.39 8.20 -3.35
C ILE A 58 1.27 6.66 -3.30
N CYS A 59 1.79 5.94 -4.29
CA CYS A 59 1.84 4.48 -4.33
C CYS A 59 3.08 3.89 -3.63
N MET A 60 3.99 4.73 -3.13
CA MET A 60 5.24 4.34 -2.46
C MET A 60 5.15 4.65 -0.95
N VAL A 61 4.51 3.78 -0.16
CA VAL A 61 4.20 4.02 1.27
C VAL A 61 5.37 4.63 2.06
N ASP A 62 6.55 4.02 2.00
CA ASP A 62 7.73 4.46 2.76
C ASP A 62 8.23 5.85 2.30
N GLU A 63 8.22 6.12 0.99
CA GLU A 63 8.68 7.38 0.43
C GLU A 63 7.64 8.51 0.56
N ALA A 64 6.36 8.17 0.45
CA ALA A 64 5.25 9.08 0.72
C ALA A 64 5.30 9.55 2.17
N HIS A 65 5.58 8.66 3.12
CA HIS A 65 5.81 9.03 4.51
C HIS A 65 6.93 10.06 4.63
N LYS A 66 8.12 9.75 4.12
CA LYS A 66 9.29 10.63 4.23
C LYS A 66 9.07 12.02 3.60
N LYS A 67 8.38 12.08 2.46
CA LYS A 67 8.25 13.33 1.67
C LYS A 67 6.99 14.14 1.99
N LEU A 68 5.88 13.49 2.31
CA LEU A 68 4.56 14.14 2.45
C LEU A 68 4.02 14.09 3.89
N TYR A 69 4.33 13.03 4.62
CA TYR A 69 3.72 12.74 5.94
C TYR A 69 4.77 12.59 7.05
N SER A 70 5.92 13.24 6.93
CA SER A 70 7.05 13.11 7.86
C SER A 70 6.73 13.62 9.27
N HIS A 71 5.68 14.43 9.40
CA HIS A 71 5.13 14.90 10.66
C HIS A 71 4.32 13.84 11.42
N ILE A 72 3.94 12.73 10.78
CA ILE A 72 3.24 11.60 11.40
C ILE A 72 4.29 10.58 11.86
N PRO A 73 4.24 10.05 13.09
CA PRO A 73 5.13 8.96 13.50
C PRO A 73 5.03 7.75 12.56
N LEU A 74 6.16 7.19 12.11
CA LEU A 74 6.18 6.10 11.13
C LEU A 74 5.33 4.90 11.56
N LYS A 75 5.35 4.55 12.85
CA LYS A 75 4.54 3.46 13.41
C LYS A 75 3.04 3.71 13.22
N GLU A 76 2.58 4.94 13.45
CA GLU A 76 1.18 5.32 13.28
C GLU A 76 0.78 5.35 11.80
N PHE A 77 1.67 5.86 10.95
CA PHE A 77 1.47 5.87 9.50
C PHE A 77 1.33 4.44 8.94
N TYR A 78 2.22 3.53 9.33
CA TYR A 78 2.11 2.12 8.95
C TYR A 78 0.86 1.46 9.54
N ALA A 79 0.49 1.74 10.78
CA ALA A 79 -0.73 1.21 11.39
C ALA A 79 -1.98 1.59 10.58
N LYS A 80 -2.09 2.86 10.16
CA LYS A 80 -3.19 3.32 9.32
C LYS A 80 -3.18 2.73 7.91
N ASN A 81 -2.01 2.58 7.28
CA ASN A 81 -1.92 1.90 5.99
C ASN A 81 -2.30 0.41 6.10
N ALA A 82 -1.88 -0.27 7.17
CA ALA A 82 -2.23 -1.68 7.42
C ALA A 82 -3.74 -1.84 7.69
N GLU A 83 -4.35 -0.94 8.46
CA GLU A 83 -5.80 -0.91 8.72
C GLU A 83 -6.60 -0.84 7.41
N VAL A 84 -6.30 0.15 6.56
CA VAL A 84 -6.97 0.31 5.26
C VAL A 84 -6.68 -0.87 4.33
N CYS A 85 -5.45 -1.36 4.29
CA CYS A 85 -5.08 -2.51 3.45
C CYS A 85 -5.87 -3.77 3.86
N ASN A 86 -5.95 -4.06 5.16
CA ASN A 86 -6.66 -5.21 5.69
C ASN A 86 -8.18 -5.11 5.48
N ALA A 87 -8.76 -3.92 5.67
CA ALA A 87 -10.18 -3.68 5.39
C ALA A 87 -10.50 -3.90 3.90
N LEU A 88 -9.63 -3.43 3.00
CA LEU A 88 -9.80 -3.64 1.57
C LEU A 88 -9.69 -5.11 1.17
N GLN A 89 -8.75 -5.85 1.76
CA GLN A 89 -8.62 -7.29 1.57
C GLN A 89 -9.84 -8.06 2.06
N GLU A 90 -10.40 -7.67 3.21
CA GLU A 90 -11.62 -8.28 3.75
C GLU A 90 -12.83 -8.01 2.86
N ALA A 91 -13.03 -6.77 2.40
CA ALA A 91 -14.10 -6.40 1.48
C ALA A 91 -14.04 -7.15 0.14
N ASN A 92 -12.85 -7.61 -0.25
CA ASN A 92 -12.62 -8.41 -1.46
C ASN A 92 -12.49 -9.92 -1.19
N HIS A 93 -12.82 -10.37 0.03
CA HIS A 93 -12.78 -11.77 0.44
C HIS A 93 -11.42 -12.47 0.24
N LEU A 94 -10.31 -11.72 0.33
CA LEU A 94 -8.99 -12.35 0.32
C LEU A 94 -8.77 -13.15 1.60
N ASP A 95 -8.11 -14.29 1.42
CA ASP A 95 -7.70 -15.16 2.51
C ASP A 95 -6.92 -14.39 3.59
N LYS A 96 -7.04 -14.84 4.84
CA LYS A 96 -6.41 -14.19 5.98
C LYS A 96 -4.88 -14.20 5.90
N SER A 97 -4.28 -15.09 5.11
CA SER A 97 -2.83 -15.09 4.82
C SER A 97 -2.32 -13.79 4.17
N PHE A 98 -3.19 -12.99 3.56
CA PHE A 98 -2.81 -11.69 3.00
C PHE A 98 -2.77 -10.55 4.01
N ARG A 99 -3.20 -10.77 5.26
CA ARG A 99 -3.28 -9.68 6.24
C ARG A 99 -1.90 -9.10 6.53
N VAL A 100 -1.84 -7.78 6.46
CA VAL A 100 -0.68 -6.99 6.83
C VAL A 100 -0.57 -7.00 8.36
N VAL A 101 0.48 -7.64 8.86
CA VAL A 101 0.83 -7.70 10.28
C VAL A 101 2.11 -6.89 10.49
N LEU A 102 2.04 -5.87 11.33
CA LEU A 102 3.19 -5.06 11.69
C LEU A 102 3.95 -5.76 12.83
N LYS A 103 5.26 -5.97 12.65
CA LYS A 103 6.14 -6.43 13.72
C LYS A 103 6.51 -5.24 14.61
N GLU A 104 6.57 -5.47 15.92
CA GLU A 104 6.91 -4.46 16.92
C GLU A 104 8.40 -4.20 17.06
#